data_AF-A0A671P0L7-F1
#
_entry.id   AF-A0A671P0L7-F1
#
_cell.length_a   1.000
_cell.length_b   1.000
_cell.length_c   1.000
_cell.angle_alpha   90.00
_cell.angle_beta   90.00
_cell.angle_gamma   90.00
#
_symmetry.space_group_name_H-M   'P 1'
#
loop_
_entity.id
_entity.type
_entity.pdbx_description
1 polymer ?
#
loop_
_entity_poly.entity_id
_entity_poly.type
_entity_poly.pdbx_seq_one_letter_code
_entity_poly.pdbx_strand_id
1 'polypeptide(L)'
;ASSEEPGFPQSSYDTKENIFFPPLIGRYVRLHPLHSYNYPTVRLEYCGCELDGCSVPLGMESGLIKDAQITASSLAFSWYPGQWHPWYARLNKHGTINAWKAKKPLKVFDKKKIRGHELGNEMLGNEMFVTAYTLEYSEDGKRWTKYTDDENCDQKVSGNTDNYGQVKNYIYPPIFSRFIRISPKQWQKSITMRVELLGCDFE
;
A
#
# COMPACT_ATOMS: atom_id res chain seq x y z
N ALA A 1 2.70 -56.53 22.53
CA ALA A 1 3.87 -55.74 23.00
C ALA A 1 4.66 -55.31 21.78
N SER A 2 4.45 -54.07 21.36
CA SER A 2 5.26 -53.35 20.40
C SER A 2 5.23 -51.90 20.88
N SER A 3 6.20 -51.59 21.73
CA SER A 3 6.47 -50.26 22.25
C SER A 3 6.99 -49.40 21.11
N GLU A 4 6.16 -48.52 20.58
CA GLU A 4 6.65 -47.37 19.82
C GLU A 4 7.32 -46.42 20.81
N GLU A 5 8.62 -46.18 20.60
CA GLU A 5 9.40 -45.22 21.36
C GLU A 5 8.81 -43.81 21.20
N PRO A 6 8.80 -42.97 22.26
CA PRO A 6 8.46 -41.57 22.12
C PRO A 6 9.54 -40.90 21.27
N GLY A 7 9.17 -40.57 20.03
CA GLY A 7 10.04 -39.86 19.10
C GLY A 7 10.64 -38.61 19.72
N PHE A 8 11.93 -38.39 19.43
CA PHE A 8 12.69 -37.20 19.83
C PHE A 8 11.89 -35.90 19.63
N PRO A 9 11.99 -34.91 20.54
CA PRO A 9 11.37 -33.62 20.33
C PRO A 9 11.91 -33.01 19.03
N GLN A 10 11.01 -32.76 18.09
CA GLN A 10 11.31 -32.09 16.83
C GLN A 10 11.96 -30.73 17.17
N SER A 11 13.13 -30.47 16.60
CA SER A 11 13.95 -29.29 16.91
C SER A 11 13.12 -28.02 16.72
N SER A 12 13.16 -27.09 17.69
CA SER A 12 12.40 -25.83 17.62
C SER A 12 12.82 -24.90 16.49
N TYR A 13 13.89 -25.24 15.77
CA TYR A 13 14.44 -24.49 14.65
C TYR A 13 13.88 -24.94 13.29
N ASP A 14 13.25 -26.11 13.23
CA ASP A 14 12.73 -26.63 11.96
C ASP A 14 11.43 -25.92 11.57
N THR A 15 11.40 -25.42 10.35
CA THR A 15 10.20 -24.80 9.80
C THR A 15 9.27 -25.90 9.30
N LYS A 16 8.07 -25.98 9.88
CA LYS A 16 7.03 -26.91 9.42
C LYS A 16 6.13 -26.24 8.40
N GLU A 17 6.20 -26.70 7.16
CA GLU A 17 5.28 -26.29 6.10
C GLU A 17 3.97 -27.07 6.18
N ASN A 18 2.83 -26.38 6.10
CA ASN A 18 1.51 -27.01 6.04
C ASN A 18 0.79 -26.51 4.80
N ILE A 19 0.44 -27.43 3.91
CA ILE A 19 -0.27 -27.13 2.66
C ILE A 19 -1.77 -27.37 2.88
N PHE A 20 -2.57 -26.33 2.68
CA PHE A 20 -4.02 -26.42 2.78
C PHE A 20 -4.63 -26.71 1.41
N PHE A 21 -5.15 -27.93 1.24
CA PHE A 21 -5.92 -28.31 0.05
C PHE A 21 -7.29 -28.85 0.46
N PRO A 22 -8.40 -28.25 -0.01
CA PRO A 22 -8.50 -27.07 -0.88
C PRO A 22 -7.98 -25.78 -0.22
N PRO A 23 -7.64 -24.73 -1.00
CA PRO A 23 -7.09 -23.49 -0.46
C PRO A 23 -8.09 -22.78 0.46
N LEU A 24 -7.58 -22.23 1.57
CA LEU A 24 -8.38 -21.44 2.50
C LEU A 24 -8.66 -20.05 1.91
N ILE A 25 -9.92 -19.65 1.90
CA ILE A 25 -10.36 -18.34 1.45
C ILE A 25 -10.95 -17.59 2.64
N GLY A 26 -10.37 -16.46 3.02
CA GLY A 26 -10.89 -15.65 4.11
C GLY A 26 -10.07 -14.39 4.38
N ARG A 27 -10.72 -13.39 4.99
CA ARG A 27 -10.07 -12.14 5.44
C ARG A 27 -9.35 -12.32 6.79
N TYR A 28 -9.82 -13.25 7.61
CA TYR A 28 -9.29 -13.49 8.95
C TYR A 28 -8.97 -14.96 9.11
N VAL A 29 -7.74 -15.25 9.53
CA VAL A 29 -7.27 -16.60 9.86
C VAL A 29 -6.97 -16.63 11.36
N ARG A 30 -7.54 -17.61 12.06
CA ARG A 30 -7.25 -17.85 13.48
C ARG A 30 -6.51 -19.16 13.64
N LEU A 31 -5.39 -19.12 14.36
CA LEU A 31 -4.62 -20.30 14.72
C LEU A 31 -4.90 -20.63 16.19
N HIS A 32 -5.35 -21.85 16.44
CA HIS A 32 -5.65 -22.35 17.79
C HIS A 32 -4.69 -23.50 18.09
N PRO A 33 -3.61 -23.28 18.87
CA PRO A 33 -2.71 -24.35 19.25
C PRO A 33 -3.44 -25.39 20.11
N LEU A 34 -3.42 -26.66 19.69
CA LEU A 34 -4.04 -27.76 20.44
C LEU A 34 -3.07 -28.40 21.42
N HIS A 35 -1.79 -28.50 21.02
CA HIS A 35 -0.72 -29.09 21.81
C HIS A 35 0.54 -28.23 21.71
N SER A 36 1.26 -28.08 22.82
CA SER A 36 2.51 -27.32 22.88
C SER A 36 3.47 -27.95 23.88
N TYR A 37 4.76 -27.86 23.60
CA TYR A 37 5.81 -28.17 24.58
C TYR A 37 6.17 -26.90 25.37
N ASN A 38 6.11 -26.98 26.70
CA ASN A 38 6.26 -25.85 27.65
C ASN A 38 5.23 -24.73 27.51
N TYR A 39 5.31 -23.93 26.46
CA TYR A 39 4.44 -22.78 26.21
C TYR A 39 4.06 -22.70 24.72
N PRO A 40 2.82 -22.29 24.40
CA PRO A 40 2.39 -22.11 23.01
C PRO A 40 3.06 -20.87 22.41
N THR A 41 4.16 -21.08 21.71
CA THR A 41 4.90 -20.04 20.99
C THR A 41 4.90 -20.37 19.50
N VAL A 42 4.52 -19.40 18.66
CA VAL A 42 4.44 -19.60 17.20
C VAL A 42 5.07 -18.40 16.49
N ARG A 43 5.95 -18.67 15.53
CA ARG A 43 6.35 -17.75 14.47
C ARG A 43 5.86 -18.35 13.16
N LEU A 44 5.04 -17.61 12.42
CA LEU A 44 4.41 -18.10 11.20
C LEU A 44 4.54 -17.09 10.08
N GLU A 45 4.46 -17.59 8.86
CA GLU A 45 4.27 -16.84 7.63
C GLU A 45 3.15 -17.50 6.84
N TYR A 46 2.24 -16.71 6.27
CA TYR A 46 1.18 -17.22 5.40
C TYR A 46 1.58 -17.02 3.95
N CYS A 47 1.71 -18.12 3.21
CA CYS A 47 1.95 -18.10 1.77
C CYS A 47 0.61 -18.29 1.04
N GLY A 48 0.24 -17.34 0.20
CA GLY A 48 -1.02 -17.41 -0.55
C GLY A 48 -1.02 -16.44 -1.74
N CYS A 49 -2.08 -16.55 -2.53
CA CYS A 49 -2.35 -15.63 -3.63
C CYS A 49 -3.67 -14.90 -3.39
N GLU A 50 -3.85 -13.79 -4.10
CA GLU A 50 -5.10 -13.05 -4.07
C GLU A 50 -6.14 -13.73 -4.96
N LEU A 51 -7.41 -13.69 -4.53
CA LEU A 51 -8.53 -14.33 -5.24
C LEU A 51 -8.62 -13.93 -6.71
N ASP A 52 -8.44 -12.63 -7.01
CA ASP A 52 -8.56 -12.10 -8.37
C ASP A 52 -7.21 -12.02 -9.10
N GLY A 53 -6.08 -12.30 -8.45
CA GLY A 53 -4.73 -12.10 -9.03
C GLY A 53 -4.41 -10.66 -9.48
N CYS A 54 -5.18 -9.67 -9.02
CA CYS A 54 -5.27 -8.32 -9.59
C CYS A 54 -4.32 -7.30 -8.93
N SER A 55 -3.07 -7.69 -8.65
CA SER A 55 -2.11 -6.88 -7.86
C SER A 55 -0.92 -6.40 -8.66
N VAL A 56 -1.14 -6.19 -9.96
CA VAL A 56 -0.07 -5.83 -10.87
C VAL A 56 0.16 -4.32 -10.80
N PRO A 57 1.41 -3.83 -10.78
CA PRO A 57 1.68 -2.40 -10.89
C PRO A 57 1.08 -1.85 -12.19
N LEU A 58 0.24 -0.83 -12.06
CA LEU A 58 -0.41 -0.16 -13.18
C LEU A 58 0.58 0.72 -13.96
N GLY A 59 1.73 1.02 -13.35
CA GLY A 59 2.87 1.60 -14.03
C GLY A 59 3.12 3.06 -13.70
N MET A 60 2.98 3.41 -12.42
CA MET A 60 3.55 4.66 -11.93
C MET A 60 5.08 4.58 -11.93
N GLU A 61 5.68 3.49 -11.46
CA GLU A 61 7.13 3.30 -11.49
C GLU A 61 7.63 3.02 -12.91
N SER A 62 6.95 2.13 -13.64
CA SER A 62 7.40 1.71 -14.98
C SER A 62 7.24 2.76 -16.07
N GLY A 63 6.47 3.84 -15.81
CA GLY A 63 6.23 4.89 -16.80
C GLY A 63 5.10 4.61 -17.78
N LEU A 64 4.37 3.48 -17.64
CA LEU A 64 3.19 3.19 -18.46
C LEU A 64 2.10 4.26 -18.28
N ILE A 65 1.89 4.71 -17.04
CA ILE A 65 1.13 5.93 -16.76
C ILE A 65 2.04 7.10 -17.13
N LYS A 66 1.66 7.93 -18.09
CA LYS A 66 2.46 9.06 -18.58
C LYS A 66 2.41 10.24 -17.61
N ASP A 67 3.45 11.07 -17.62
CA ASP A 67 3.53 12.26 -16.75
C ASP A 67 2.32 13.20 -16.90
N ALA A 68 1.80 13.34 -18.12
CA ALA A 68 0.61 14.16 -18.41
C ALA A 68 -0.68 13.64 -17.74
N GLN A 69 -0.72 12.37 -17.35
CA GLN A 69 -1.84 11.77 -16.61
C GLN A 69 -1.75 12.04 -15.10
N ILE A 70 -0.58 12.48 -14.59
CA ILE A 70 -0.38 12.74 -13.16
C ILE A 70 -0.50 14.24 -12.89
N THR A 71 -1.55 14.63 -12.17
CA THR A 71 -1.79 16.04 -11.81
C THR A 71 -1.80 16.27 -10.30
N ALA A 72 -1.80 17.52 -9.86
CA ALA A 72 -1.99 17.87 -8.46
C ALA A 72 -2.75 19.20 -8.34
N SER A 73 -3.45 19.39 -7.21
CA SER A 73 -4.10 20.67 -6.93
C SER A 73 -3.11 21.76 -6.51
N SER A 74 -1.94 21.36 -6.01
CA SER A 74 -0.90 22.28 -5.57
C SER A 74 0.49 21.68 -5.75
N LEU A 75 1.47 22.57 -5.84
CA LEU A 75 2.88 22.24 -6.02
C LEU A 75 3.67 23.05 -5.00
N ALA A 76 4.67 22.42 -4.38
CA ALA A 76 5.68 23.14 -3.62
C ALA A 76 6.77 23.65 -4.57
N PHE A 77 7.17 24.90 -4.39
CA PHE A 77 8.32 25.51 -5.06
C PHE A 77 9.42 25.77 -4.04
N SER A 78 10.67 25.46 -4.40
CA SER A 78 11.86 25.87 -3.66
C SER A 78 12.83 26.56 -4.62
N TRP A 79 13.52 27.61 -4.17
CA TRP A 79 14.48 28.37 -4.97
C TRP A 79 15.62 27.50 -5.53
N TYR A 80 15.97 26.46 -4.79
CA TYR A 80 16.76 25.31 -5.21
C TYR A 80 16.21 24.09 -4.43
N PRO A 81 15.98 22.91 -5.03
CA PRO A 81 16.28 22.47 -6.40
C PRO A 81 15.21 22.80 -7.48
N GLY A 82 14.12 23.50 -7.15
CA GLY A 82 13.06 23.86 -8.12
C GLY A 82 11.64 23.42 -7.71
N GLN A 83 10.78 23.17 -8.71
CA GLN A 83 9.38 22.76 -8.52
C GLN A 83 9.23 21.25 -8.29
N TRP A 84 8.42 20.90 -7.27
CA TRP A 84 8.10 19.51 -6.92
C TRP A 84 6.86 19.05 -7.68
N HIS A 85 7.03 18.76 -8.97
CA HIS A 85 5.93 18.36 -9.85
C HIS A 85 5.26 17.02 -9.48
N PRO A 86 3.99 16.79 -9.86
CA PRO A 86 3.21 15.62 -9.47
C PRO A 86 3.75 14.32 -10.04
N TRP A 87 4.30 14.35 -11.26
CA TRP A 87 4.92 13.19 -11.92
C TRP A 87 6.25 12.75 -11.26
N TYR A 88 6.72 13.44 -10.23
CA TYR A 88 7.77 12.93 -9.35
C TYR A 88 7.23 12.00 -8.25
N ALA A 89 5.91 11.87 -8.08
CA ALA A 89 5.27 10.94 -7.14
C ALA A 89 5.38 9.46 -7.57
N ARG A 90 6.36 9.07 -8.38
CA ARG A 90 6.54 7.67 -8.81
C ARG A 90 7.36 6.92 -7.77
N LEU A 91 7.01 5.65 -7.52
CA LEU A 91 7.78 4.79 -6.62
C LEU A 91 9.23 4.65 -7.12
N ASN A 92 10.19 4.53 -6.19
CA ASN A 92 11.63 4.37 -6.46
C ASN A 92 12.26 5.40 -7.42
N LYS A 93 11.67 6.60 -7.57
CA LYS A 93 12.33 7.67 -8.31
C LYS A 93 13.62 8.08 -7.59
N HIS A 94 14.71 8.19 -8.35
CA HIS A 94 16.01 8.66 -7.87
C HIS A 94 16.30 10.08 -8.36
N GLY A 95 17.06 10.85 -7.59
CA GLY A 95 17.44 12.24 -7.93
C GLY A 95 17.22 13.22 -6.79
N THR A 96 17.59 14.48 -7.00
CA THR A 96 17.43 15.58 -6.02
C THR A 96 15.97 15.99 -5.81
N ILE A 97 15.11 15.83 -6.82
CA ILE A 97 13.65 15.92 -6.74
C ILE A 97 13.07 14.58 -7.19
N ASN A 98 12.65 13.79 -6.22
CA ASN A 98 12.29 12.38 -6.37
C ASN A 98 10.95 12.04 -5.72
N ALA A 99 10.20 13.05 -5.28
CA ALA A 99 8.86 12.87 -4.74
C ALA A 99 7.96 14.04 -5.19
N TRP A 100 6.65 13.89 -5.05
CA TRP A 100 5.76 15.05 -5.10
C TRP A 100 5.64 15.67 -3.71
N LYS A 101 5.71 17.00 -3.66
CA LYS A 101 5.57 17.79 -2.44
C LYS A 101 4.49 18.85 -2.63
N ALA A 102 3.60 18.95 -1.66
CA ALA A 102 2.42 19.80 -1.76
C ALA A 102 2.31 20.81 -0.63
N LYS A 103 1.60 21.91 -0.91
CA LYS A 103 1.04 22.78 0.13
C LYS A 103 -0.42 22.38 0.49
N LYS A 104 -1.11 21.62 -0.39
CA LYS A 104 -2.53 21.19 -0.36
C LYS A 104 -2.76 19.85 -1.15
N PRO A 105 -3.84 19.07 -0.88
CA PRO A 105 -3.98 17.64 -1.28
C PRO A 105 -4.01 17.30 -2.80
N LEU A 106 -3.63 16.07 -3.18
CA LEU A 106 -3.34 15.57 -4.55
C LEU A 106 -4.60 15.24 -5.39
N LYS A 107 -4.49 15.13 -6.73
CA LYS A 107 -5.47 14.52 -7.66
C LYS A 107 -4.75 13.66 -8.72
N VAL A 108 -4.74 12.34 -8.59
CA VAL A 108 -4.13 11.44 -9.59
C VAL A 108 -5.17 11.06 -10.66
N PHE A 109 -4.73 10.76 -11.88
CA PHE A 109 -5.60 10.23 -12.93
C PHE A 109 -4.99 8.97 -13.57
N ASP A 110 -5.84 7.96 -13.74
CA ASP A 110 -6.02 7.03 -14.86
C ASP A 110 -6.10 5.54 -14.49
N LYS A 111 -6.99 4.87 -15.24
CA LYS A 111 -7.65 3.56 -15.13
C LYS A 111 -7.06 2.48 -14.21
N LYS A 112 -7.99 1.85 -13.46
CA LYS A 112 -8.00 0.50 -12.81
C LYS A 112 -7.89 0.53 -11.29
N LYS A 113 -8.30 -0.59 -10.68
CA LYS A 113 -8.26 -0.95 -9.23
C LYS A 113 -6.91 -0.58 -8.62
N ILE A 114 -6.88 0.00 -7.42
CA ILE A 114 -5.67 0.63 -6.87
C ILE A 114 -5.43 0.22 -5.42
N ARG A 115 -4.17 -0.09 -5.14
CA ARG A 115 -3.56 -0.09 -3.81
C ARG A 115 -2.36 0.84 -3.84
N GLY A 116 -2.31 1.81 -2.93
CA GLY A 116 -1.25 2.83 -2.86
C GLY A 116 -0.02 2.36 -2.09
N HIS A 117 1.16 2.68 -2.60
CA HIS A 117 2.45 2.64 -1.91
C HIS A 117 2.90 4.07 -1.56
N GLU A 118 3.77 4.25 -0.58
CA GLU A 118 4.37 5.54 -0.22
C GLU A 118 5.85 5.35 0.12
N LEU A 119 6.71 6.27 -0.32
CA LEU A 119 8.08 6.40 0.16
C LEU A 119 8.35 7.90 0.43
N GLY A 120 8.80 8.24 1.64
CA GLY A 120 9.13 9.61 2.05
C GLY A 120 10.48 10.08 1.50
N ASN A 121 10.74 11.38 1.49
CA ASN A 121 11.97 11.93 0.91
C ASN A 121 12.91 12.48 1.99
N GLU A 122 14.21 12.21 1.84
CA GLU A 122 15.25 12.76 2.69
C GLU A 122 15.89 13.98 2.00
N MET A 123 15.36 15.16 2.32
CA MET A 123 16.07 16.40 2.02
C MET A 123 16.58 16.96 3.35
N LEU A 124 17.91 16.97 3.54
CA LEU A 124 18.61 17.58 4.68
C LEU A 124 18.33 16.94 6.06
N GLY A 125 18.24 15.60 6.16
CA GLY A 125 18.02 14.89 7.43
C GLY A 125 16.64 15.12 8.05
N ASN A 126 15.69 15.66 7.29
CA ASN A 126 14.32 15.87 7.72
C ASN A 126 13.40 14.80 7.12
N GLU A 127 12.87 13.94 7.98
CA GLU A 127 11.85 12.96 7.58
C GLU A 127 10.53 13.65 7.19
N MET A 128 10.05 13.37 5.99
CA MET A 128 8.86 13.97 5.41
C MET A 128 8.04 12.90 4.69
N PHE A 129 6.88 12.59 5.26
CA PHE A 129 5.99 11.55 4.76
C PHE A 129 4.54 11.83 5.19
N VAL A 130 3.59 11.25 4.46
CA VAL A 130 2.16 11.30 4.81
C VAL A 130 1.84 10.12 5.73
N THR A 131 1.20 10.38 6.87
CA THR A 131 0.84 9.34 7.86
C THR A 131 -0.59 8.86 7.69
N ALA A 132 -1.46 9.67 7.06
CA ALA A 132 -2.81 9.26 6.71
C ALA A 132 -3.36 10.07 5.54
N TYR A 133 -4.13 9.42 4.68
CA TYR A 133 -4.80 10.02 3.53
C TYR A 133 -6.21 9.45 3.34
N THR A 134 -7.03 10.13 2.54
CA THR A 134 -8.32 9.61 2.07
C THR A 134 -8.26 9.38 0.56
N LEU A 135 -9.10 8.48 0.06
CA LEU A 135 -9.24 8.21 -1.37
C LEU A 135 -10.58 8.76 -1.87
N GLU A 136 -10.58 9.33 -3.08
CA GLU A 136 -11.77 9.65 -3.85
C GLU A 136 -11.61 9.06 -5.25
N TYR A 137 -12.70 8.65 -5.88
CA TYR A 137 -12.68 8.08 -7.23
C TYR A 137 -13.77 8.66 -8.12
N SER A 138 -13.60 8.55 -9.44
CA SER A 138 -14.47 9.19 -10.43
C SER A 138 -14.36 8.56 -11.82
N GLU A 139 -15.47 8.51 -12.55
CA GLU A 139 -15.49 8.07 -13.95
C GLU A 139 -15.22 9.19 -14.96
N ASP A 140 -15.54 10.42 -14.60
CA ASP A 140 -15.55 11.58 -15.49
C ASP A 140 -14.54 12.68 -15.10
N GLY A 141 -13.90 12.53 -13.94
CA GLY A 141 -12.95 13.49 -13.36
C GLY A 141 -13.61 14.74 -12.79
N LYS A 142 -14.95 14.85 -12.86
CA LYS A 142 -15.75 16.01 -12.42
C LYS A 142 -16.51 15.68 -11.14
N ARG A 143 -17.20 14.54 -11.10
CA ARG A 143 -17.97 14.07 -9.94
C ARG A 143 -17.15 13.03 -9.20
N TRP A 144 -16.87 13.29 -7.92
CA TRP A 144 -15.99 12.47 -7.10
C TRP A 144 -16.78 11.81 -5.99
N THR A 145 -16.56 10.51 -5.83
CA THR A 145 -17.11 9.71 -4.74
C THR A 145 -16.01 9.43 -3.75
N LYS A 146 -16.27 9.67 -2.47
CA LYS A 146 -15.32 9.32 -1.40
C LYS A 146 -15.28 7.80 -1.22
N TYR A 147 -14.10 7.27 -0.98
CA TYR A 147 -13.95 5.89 -0.55
C TYR A 147 -14.22 5.81 0.96
N THR A 148 -15.28 5.10 1.34
CA THR A 148 -15.70 4.92 2.73
C THR A 148 -16.21 3.50 2.97
N ASP A 149 -15.97 2.99 4.17
CA ASP A 149 -16.59 1.80 4.74
C ASP A 149 -17.93 2.25 5.36
N ASP A 150 -19.01 2.20 4.58
CA ASP A 150 -20.47 2.32 4.83
C ASP A 150 -21.07 3.06 6.05
N GLU A 151 -20.32 3.85 6.82
CA GLU A 151 -20.81 4.64 7.95
C GLU A 151 -20.25 6.07 7.93
N ASN A 152 -20.44 6.82 6.84
CA ASN A 152 -20.29 8.28 6.75
C ASN A 152 -19.02 8.91 7.40
N CYS A 153 -18.00 8.09 7.65
CA CYS A 153 -16.78 8.45 8.33
C CYS A 153 -15.71 8.55 7.25
N ASP A 154 -14.95 9.65 7.26
CA ASP A 154 -13.82 9.82 6.35
C ASP A 154 -12.82 8.69 6.63
N GLN A 155 -12.90 7.60 5.86
CA GLN A 155 -12.03 6.44 6.02
C GLN A 155 -10.60 6.87 5.70
N LYS A 156 -9.83 7.09 6.75
CA LYS A 156 -8.41 7.40 6.65
C LYS A 156 -7.67 6.09 6.38
N VAL A 157 -7.02 6.02 5.23
CA VAL A 157 -6.06 4.98 4.91
C VAL A 157 -4.74 5.33 5.60
N SER A 158 -4.14 4.35 6.26
CA SER A 158 -2.85 4.51 6.91
C SER A 158 -1.75 4.75 5.88
N GLY A 159 -0.98 5.82 6.08
CA GLY A 159 0.20 6.13 5.29
C GLY A 159 1.46 5.55 5.92
N ASN A 160 2.58 6.19 5.63
CA ASN A 160 3.89 5.76 6.10
C ASN A 160 4.15 6.12 7.58
N THR A 161 5.02 5.33 8.21
CA THR A 161 5.59 5.59 9.55
C THR A 161 6.97 6.21 9.49
N ASP A 162 7.65 6.11 8.35
CA ASP A 162 8.99 6.63 8.12
C ASP A 162 9.22 6.94 6.61
N ASN A 163 10.43 7.38 6.27
CA ASN A 163 10.80 7.77 4.90
C ASN A 163 11.19 6.60 3.98
N TYR A 164 11.59 5.45 4.53
CA TYR A 164 12.28 4.38 3.80
C TYR A 164 11.37 3.18 3.56
N GLY A 165 10.48 2.91 4.50
CA GLY A 165 9.49 1.88 4.48
C GLY A 165 8.42 2.16 3.43
N GLN A 166 7.93 1.06 2.87
CA GLN A 166 6.81 1.07 1.94
C GLN A 166 5.59 0.48 2.65
N VAL A 167 4.49 1.23 2.67
CA VAL A 167 3.21 0.72 3.20
C VAL A 167 2.31 0.31 2.04
N LYS A 168 1.97 -0.98 1.97
CA LYS A 168 1.00 -1.52 1.00
C LYS A 168 -0.38 -1.60 1.63
N ASN A 169 -1.31 -0.78 1.13
CA ASN A 169 -2.68 -0.77 1.62
C ASN A 169 -3.61 -1.58 0.72
N TYR A 170 -4.31 -2.56 1.29
CA TYR A 170 -5.34 -3.32 0.58
C TYR A 170 -6.69 -2.59 0.65
N ILE A 171 -7.19 -2.16 -0.51
CA ILE A 171 -8.46 -1.44 -0.62
C ILE A 171 -9.59 -2.45 -0.78
N TYR A 172 -10.48 -2.49 0.21
CA TYR A 172 -11.67 -3.34 0.23
C TYR A 172 -12.88 -2.55 0.77
N PRO A 173 -13.97 -2.40 -0.01
CA PRO A 173 -14.21 -3.02 -1.32
C PRO A 173 -13.29 -2.46 -2.44
N PRO A 174 -13.02 -3.25 -3.50
CA PRO A 174 -12.17 -2.78 -4.60
C PRO A 174 -12.82 -1.60 -5.34
N ILE A 175 -12.00 -0.61 -5.70
CA ILE A 175 -12.46 0.55 -6.48
C ILE A 175 -12.40 0.22 -7.97
N PHE A 176 -13.52 0.29 -8.67
CA PHE A 176 -13.59 0.23 -10.12
C PHE A 176 -13.73 1.64 -10.66
N SER A 177 -12.62 2.24 -11.10
CA SER A 177 -12.70 3.59 -11.61
C SER A 177 -11.61 3.99 -12.61
N ARG A 178 -11.92 5.04 -13.38
CA ARG A 178 -10.97 5.70 -14.27
C ARG A 178 -10.07 6.70 -13.56
N PHE A 179 -10.54 7.36 -12.51
CA PHE A 179 -9.79 8.42 -11.85
C PHE A 179 -9.72 8.18 -10.35
N ILE A 180 -8.53 8.33 -9.77
CA ILE A 180 -8.32 8.16 -8.33
C ILE A 180 -7.55 9.33 -7.77
N ARG A 181 -8.08 9.90 -6.72
CA ARG A 181 -7.51 11.03 -6.01
C ARG A 181 -7.11 10.61 -4.62
N ILE A 182 -5.85 10.84 -4.30
CA ILE A 182 -5.30 10.64 -2.97
C ILE A 182 -5.30 12.00 -2.27
N SER A 183 -5.87 12.10 -1.08
CA SER A 183 -5.93 13.36 -0.34
C SER A 183 -5.24 13.21 1.02
N PRO A 184 -3.99 13.67 1.16
CA PRO A 184 -3.30 13.70 2.44
C PRO A 184 -4.13 14.40 3.52
N LYS A 185 -4.23 13.77 4.69
CA LYS A 185 -4.94 14.30 5.86
C LYS A 185 -4.00 14.56 7.03
N GLN A 186 -2.98 13.73 7.18
CA GLN A 186 -1.98 13.85 8.25
C GLN A 186 -0.59 13.57 7.65
N TRP A 187 0.42 14.31 8.10
CA TRP A 187 1.78 14.22 7.58
C TRP A 187 2.80 14.65 8.62
N GLN A 188 4.00 14.11 8.51
CA GLN A 188 5.16 14.49 9.30
C GLN A 188 5.97 15.54 8.54
N LYS A 189 6.14 16.73 9.14
CA LYS A 189 6.84 17.93 8.61
C LYS A 189 6.27 18.51 7.30
N SER A 190 6.09 17.71 6.25
CA SER A 190 5.57 18.14 4.96
C SER A 190 4.90 17.01 4.18
N ILE A 191 3.89 17.37 3.38
CA ILE A 191 3.21 16.44 2.49
C ILE A 191 4.17 16.00 1.40
N THR A 192 4.67 14.77 1.50
CA THR A 192 5.59 14.16 0.54
C THR A 192 5.17 12.73 0.29
N MET A 193 4.98 12.35 -0.97
CA MET A 193 4.48 11.01 -1.34
C MET A 193 5.14 10.49 -2.62
N ARG A 194 5.27 9.16 -2.70
CA ARG A 194 5.67 8.39 -3.89
C ARG A 194 4.77 7.17 -4.02
N VAL A 195 3.95 7.09 -5.05
CA VAL A 195 2.85 6.14 -5.15
C VAL A 195 3.04 5.18 -6.32
N GLU A 196 2.79 3.90 -6.05
CA GLU A 196 2.46 2.88 -7.05
C GLU A 196 1.00 2.47 -6.86
N LEU A 197 0.27 2.31 -7.96
CA LEU A 197 -1.12 1.90 -7.97
C LEU A 197 -1.15 0.44 -8.44
N LEU A 198 -1.73 -0.47 -7.65
CA LEU A 198 -1.85 -1.89 -8.05
C LEU A 198 -3.26 -2.29 -8.45
N GLY A 199 -3.40 -2.89 -9.64
CA GLY A 199 -4.67 -3.34 -10.21
C GLY A 199 -4.54 -4.23 -11.43
N CYS A 200 -5.64 -4.36 -12.16
CA CYS A 200 -5.76 -5.09 -13.42
C CYS A 200 -6.91 -4.52 -14.26
N ASP A 201 -6.95 -4.84 -15.55
CA ASP A 201 -8.13 -4.55 -16.40
C ASP A 201 -9.36 -5.29 -15.85
N PHE A 202 -10.52 -4.65 -15.97
CA PHE A 202 -11.81 -5.29 -15.81
C PHE A 202 -12.56 -5.11 -17.13
N GLU A 203 -13.02 -6.21 -17.73
CA GLU A 203 -13.97 -6.23 -18.86
C GLU A 203 -15.42 -6.27 -18.35
#